data_AF-Q7MQL5-F1
#
_entry.id   AF-Q7MQL5-F1
#
_cell.length_a   1.000
_cell.length_b   1.000
_cell.length_c   1.000
_cell.angle_alpha   90.00
_cell.angle_beta   90.00
_cell.angle_gamma   90.00
#
_symmetry.space_group_name_H-M   'P 1'
#
loop_
_entity.id
_entity.type
_entity.pdbx_description
1 polymer ?
#
loop_
_entity_poly.entity_id
_entity_poly.type
_entity_poly.pdbx_seq_one_letter_code
_entity_poly.pdbx_strand_id
1 'polypeptide(L)'
;MATLEERLTQKFHFNAPLTLKSYNLTYQIFNTNQEGEEVKKALFWMFGALLAMLWAAPPAMFQSVSKEEATLLQKGPEAQYCPNCGMDLVKFYKTNHAVKLKDGEVRQYCSLHCLIEEQGSGYLKDKQGLIDQILVVDVESLKFIPAQEAFYVVGSQKPGTMTMTSQYAFKNRTKAEAFAKENGGEVMDYKSAYAVGEAEFAKDIAMIKNKRETGMYPKGEKLYNESCDKSRLEKLHVHTIAEFKAMVKNSDICGKDLDDSSLQAISLFVWDKKLAKANHSH
;
A
#
# COMPACT_ATOMS: atom_id res chain seq x y z
N MET A 1 31.70 44.17 21.95
CA MET A 1 30.40 44.67 21.46
C MET A 1 30.65 46.05 20.90
N ALA A 2 30.78 46.14 19.59
CA ALA A 2 31.07 47.39 18.90
C ALA A 2 29.76 48.14 18.68
N THR A 3 29.66 49.33 19.24
CA THR A 3 28.54 50.24 19.09
C THR A 3 28.72 51.10 17.85
N LEU A 4 27.63 51.27 17.10
CA LEU A 4 27.40 52.36 16.15
C LEU A 4 27.87 53.68 16.79
N GLU A 5 28.85 54.36 16.18
CA GLU A 5 29.13 55.82 16.27
C GLU A 5 30.60 56.21 16.03
N GLU A 6 31.49 55.29 15.64
CA GLU A 6 32.85 55.69 15.30
C GLU A 6 33.07 56.02 13.81
N ARG A 7 33.41 57.30 13.61
CA ARG A 7 34.30 57.83 12.55
C ARG A 7 33.63 58.33 11.27
N LEU A 8 32.70 59.27 11.45
CA LEU A 8 32.70 60.49 10.66
C LEU A 8 33.86 61.38 11.12
N THR A 9 34.77 61.73 10.21
CA THR A 9 35.44 63.05 10.02
C THR A 9 36.74 62.82 9.24
N GLN A 10 36.77 63.31 7.99
CA GLN A 10 37.56 64.49 7.59
C GLN A 10 39.05 64.17 7.42
N LYS A 11 39.77 64.59 6.39
CA LYS A 11 39.74 65.77 5.50
C LYS A 11 40.68 65.38 4.34
N PHE A 12 40.57 65.89 3.12
CA PHE A 12 40.85 67.26 2.73
C PHE A 12 40.02 67.57 1.47
N HIS A 13 39.08 68.50 1.55
CA HIS A 13 39.21 69.88 1.04
C HIS A 13 39.62 69.96 -0.44
N PHE A 14 38.70 70.36 -1.31
CA PHE A 14 38.74 71.71 -1.90
C PHE A 14 37.39 72.08 -2.56
N ASN A 15 36.93 73.27 -2.16
CA ASN A 15 35.92 74.20 -2.67
C ASN A 15 35.22 73.92 -4.03
N ALA A 16 33.89 73.72 -3.94
CA ALA A 16 32.77 74.44 -4.58
C ALA A 16 33.02 75.44 -5.76
N PRO A 17 31.98 75.84 -6.52
CA PRO A 17 30.76 75.14 -7.00
C PRO A 17 30.36 75.53 -8.46
N LEU A 18 29.16 75.08 -8.90
CA LEU A 18 28.34 75.58 -10.04
C LEU A 18 28.79 75.09 -11.44
N THR A 19 27.98 74.56 -12.34
CA THR A 19 26.52 74.61 -12.56
C THR A 19 26.04 73.43 -13.44
N LEU A 20 24.75 73.14 -13.27
CA LEU A 20 23.80 72.35 -14.06
C LEU A 20 24.15 71.96 -15.52
N LYS A 21 23.73 70.71 -15.84
CA LYS A 21 22.99 70.27 -17.04
C LYS A 21 23.73 69.27 -17.94
N SER A 22 23.55 67.98 -17.68
CA SER A 22 23.56 66.94 -18.71
C SER A 22 22.54 65.85 -18.39
N TYR A 23 21.32 66.10 -18.86
CA TYR A 23 20.36 65.06 -19.18
C TYR A 23 20.91 64.17 -20.31
N ASN A 24 20.40 62.94 -20.36
CA ASN A 24 20.50 61.95 -21.45
C ASN A 24 21.77 61.11 -21.56
N LEU A 25 21.81 60.04 -20.76
CA LEU A 25 22.32 58.75 -21.23
C LEU A 25 21.38 57.60 -20.78
N THR A 26 20.11 57.75 -21.11
CA THR A 26 19.08 56.69 -21.00
C THR A 26 18.39 56.54 -22.34
N TYR A 27 19.11 56.17 -23.39
CA TYR A 27 18.51 55.68 -24.64
C TYR A 27 19.61 54.92 -25.41
N GLN A 28 19.33 53.68 -25.81
CA GLN A 28 20.25 52.62 -26.27
C GLN A 28 20.82 51.84 -25.08
N ILE A 29 20.34 50.66 -24.68
CA ILE A 29 19.85 49.51 -25.46
C ILE A 29 18.76 48.81 -24.61
N PHE A 30 17.51 49.24 -24.76
CA PHE A 30 16.32 48.42 -24.46
C PHE A 30 15.71 48.11 -25.81
N ASN A 31 16.17 47.04 -26.45
CA ASN A 31 15.62 46.62 -27.75
C ASN A 31 15.84 45.13 -28.01
N THR A 32 15.20 44.26 -27.22
CA THR A 32 14.83 42.89 -27.65
C THR A 32 13.47 42.50 -27.05
N ASN A 33 12.40 43.18 -27.50
CA ASN A 33 11.02 42.75 -27.19
C ASN A 33 10.67 41.36 -27.78
N GLN A 34 11.52 40.76 -28.63
CA GLN A 34 11.35 39.40 -29.12
C GLN A 34 11.82 38.31 -28.14
N GLU A 35 12.90 38.53 -27.38
CA GLU A 35 13.42 37.52 -26.44
C GLU A 35 12.51 37.35 -25.22
N GLY A 36 11.88 38.44 -24.77
CA GLY A 36 10.95 38.40 -23.64
C GLY A 36 9.66 37.63 -23.92
N GLU A 37 9.20 37.56 -25.17
CA GLU A 37 7.98 36.84 -25.54
C GLU A 37 8.22 35.32 -25.64
N GLU A 38 9.34 34.92 -26.21
CA GLU A 38 9.74 33.52 -26.32
C GLU A 38 10.08 32.92 -24.94
N VAL A 39 10.72 33.68 -24.05
CA VAL A 39 10.96 33.26 -22.66
C VAL A 39 9.65 33.14 -21.89
N LYS A 40 8.68 34.04 -22.11
CA LYS A 40 7.33 33.93 -21.50
C LYS A 40 6.56 32.72 -22.03
N LYS A 41 6.63 32.42 -23.33
CA LYS A 41 6.04 31.20 -23.91
C LYS A 41 6.69 29.95 -23.35
N ALA A 42 8.03 29.91 -23.27
CA ALA A 42 8.76 28.78 -22.70
C ALA A 42 8.41 28.56 -21.22
N LEU A 43 8.30 29.64 -20.43
CA LEU A 43 7.84 29.57 -19.05
C LEU A 43 6.38 29.11 -18.97
N PHE A 44 5.48 29.61 -19.81
CA PHE A 44 4.08 29.18 -19.84
C PHE A 44 3.92 27.71 -20.23
N TRP A 45 4.71 27.21 -21.18
CA TRP A 45 4.78 25.78 -21.53
C TRP A 45 5.38 24.93 -20.41
N MET A 46 6.43 25.39 -19.72
CA MET A 46 6.99 24.69 -18.56
C MET A 46 6.02 24.63 -17.38
N PHE A 47 5.31 25.73 -17.08
CA PHE A 47 4.29 25.76 -16.05
C PHE A 47 3.06 24.91 -16.43
N GLY A 48 2.65 24.89 -17.71
CA GLY A 48 1.59 24.03 -18.22
C GLY A 48 1.93 22.53 -18.13
N ALA A 49 3.18 22.15 -18.45
CA ALA A 49 3.66 20.78 -18.34
C ALA A 49 3.80 20.31 -16.88
N LEU A 50 4.24 21.20 -15.97
CA LEU A 50 4.25 20.94 -14.53
C LEU A 50 2.83 20.79 -13.95
N LEU A 51 1.88 21.60 -14.41
CA LEU A 51 0.48 21.47 -14.02
C LEU A 51 -0.12 20.15 -14.52
N ALA A 52 0.21 19.68 -15.72
CA ALA A 52 -0.28 18.41 -16.26
C ALA A 52 0.23 17.17 -15.47
N MET A 53 1.44 17.21 -14.91
CA MET A 53 1.95 16.12 -14.05
C MET A 53 1.25 16.02 -12.69
N LEU A 54 0.63 17.11 -12.21
CA LEU A 54 -0.14 17.13 -10.96
C LEU A 54 -1.52 16.46 -11.06
N TRP A 55 -2.00 16.15 -12.28
CA TRP A 55 -3.27 15.45 -12.52
C TRP A 55 -3.09 13.97 -12.89
N ALA A 56 -1.86 13.46 -12.94
CA ALA A 56 -1.63 12.04 -13.14
C ALA A 56 -2.14 11.28 -11.90
N ALA A 57 -3.27 10.58 -12.05
CA ALA A 57 -3.76 9.67 -11.02
C ALA A 57 -2.61 8.71 -10.63
N PRO A 58 -2.41 8.45 -9.33
CA PRO A 58 -1.37 7.53 -8.90
C PRO A 58 -1.54 6.19 -9.63
N PRO A 59 -0.44 5.57 -10.08
CA PRO A 59 -0.51 4.33 -10.84
C PRO A 59 -1.30 3.30 -10.05
N ALA A 60 -2.34 2.75 -10.67
CA ALA A 60 -3.15 1.71 -10.06
C ALA A 60 -2.24 0.53 -9.65
N MET A 61 -2.40 0.05 -8.41
CA MET A 61 -1.62 -1.09 -7.94
C MET A 61 -1.94 -2.30 -8.82
N PHE A 62 -0.90 -3.01 -9.26
CA PHE A 62 -1.06 -4.14 -10.17
C PHE A 62 -1.99 -5.21 -9.61
N GLN A 63 -1.99 -5.42 -8.29
CA GLN A 63 -2.79 -6.43 -7.58
C GLN A 63 -4.29 -6.13 -7.56
N SER A 64 -4.67 -4.87 -7.67
CA SER A 64 -6.05 -4.43 -7.47
C SER A 64 -6.91 -4.64 -8.71
N VAL A 65 -8.19 -4.88 -8.47
CA VAL A 65 -9.25 -4.95 -9.48
C VAL A 65 -10.46 -4.14 -8.99
N SER A 66 -11.44 -3.91 -9.86
CA SER A 66 -12.74 -3.36 -9.45
C SER A 66 -13.56 -4.39 -8.67
N LYS A 67 -14.58 -3.95 -7.93
CA LYS A 67 -15.43 -4.87 -7.16
C LYS A 67 -16.21 -5.82 -8.07
N GLU A 68 -16.54 -5.36 -9.27
CA GLU A 68 -17.34 -6.07 -10.26
C GLU A 68 -16.54 -7.19 -10.94
N GLU A 69 -15.21 -7.04 -11.01
CA GLU A 69 -14.30 -8.06 -11.54
C GLU A 69 -13.92 -9.11 -10.48
N ALA A 70 -14.03 -8.76 -9.19
CA ALA A 70 -13.65 -9.64 -8.10
C ALA A 70 -14.75 -10.66 -7.78
N THR A 71 -14.36 -11.94 -7.72
CA THR A 71 -15.19 -13.00 -7.13
C THR A 71 -14.71 -13.24 -5.70
N LEU A 72 -15.57 -13.00 -4.70
CA LEU A 72 -15.30 -13.39 -3.32
C LEU A 72 -15.94 -14.74 -3.04
N LEU A 73 -15.14 -15.73 -2.65
CA LEU A 73 -15.59 -17.09 -2.39
C LEU A 73 -16.10 -17.28 -0.95
N GLN A 74 -15.64 -16.43 -0.03
CA GLN A 74 -16.13 -16.38 1.34
C GLN A 74 -17.51 -15.72 1.40
N LYS A 75 -18.26 -16.01 2.47
CA LYS A 75 -19.58 -15.42 2.74
C LYS A 75 -19.53 -14.60 4.02
N GLY A 76 -20.60 -13.88 4.30
CA GLY A 76 -20.72 -13.08 5.52
C GLY A 76 -20.27 -11.63 5.36
N PRO A 77 -20.52 -10.79 6.37
CA PRO A 77 -20.13 -9.38 6.38
C PRO A 77 -18.62 -9.15 6.25
N GLU A 78 -17.82 -10.16 6.58
CA GLU A 78 -16.36 -10.21 6.53
C GLU A 78 -15.79 -10.69 5.20
N ALA A 79 -16.64 -11.10 4.25
CA ALA A 79 -16.22 -11.75 3.00
C ALA A 79 -15.19 -10.95 2.18
N GLN A 80 -15.13 -9.63 2.36
CA GLN A 80 -14.18 -8.73 1.71
C GLN A 80 -12.75 -8.79 2.30
N TYR A 81 -12.56 -9.39 3.47
CA TYR A 81 -11.30 -9.34 4.21
C TYR A 81 -10.65 -10.71 4.38
N CYS A 82 -9.32 -10.73 4.25
CA CYS A 82 -8.49 -11.89 4.51
C CYS A 82 -8.55 -12.28 6.01
N PRO A 83 -8.85 -13.53 6.38
CA PRO A 83 -9.16 -13.92 7.76
C PRO A 83 -8.00 -13.82 8.75
N ASN A 84 -6.74 -14.01 8.30
CA ASN A 84 -5.56 -13.94 9.18
C ASN A 84 -4.88 -12.56 9.23
N CYS A 85 -5.05 -11.70 8.21
CA CYS A 85 -4.38 -10.40 8.17
C CYS A 85 -5.29 -9.18 8.00
N GLY A 86 -6.57 -9.37 7.71
CA GLY A 86 -7.58 -8.30 7.56
C GLY A 86 -7.47 -7.49 6.26
N MET A 87 -6.50 -7.77 5.39
CA MET A 87 -6.33 -7.06 4.12
C MET A 87 -7.53 -7.26 3.19
N ASP A 88 -7.84 -6.22 2.41
CA ASP A 88 -8.94 -6.22 1.45
C ASP A 88 -8.64 -7.14 0.25
N LEU A 89 -9.48 -8.15 0.04
CA LEU A 89 -9.30 -9.17 -0.99
C LEU A 89 -9.50 -8.64 -2.41
N VAL A 90 -10.21 -7.53 -2.62
CA VAL A 90 -10.37 -6.87 -3.93
C VAL A 90 -9.14 -6.03 -4.25
N LYS A 91 -8.59 -5.37 -3.23
CA LYS A 91 -7.35 -4.59 -3.34
C LYS A 91 -6.13 -5.44 -3.68
N PHE A 92 -6.08 -6.68 -3.20
CA PHE A 92 -4.97 -7.61 -3.43
C PHE A 92 -5.38 -8.83 -4.28
N TYR A 93 -6.38 -8.65 -5.15
CA TYR A 93 -7.09 -9.75 -5.80
C TYR A 93 -6.21 -10.67 -6.65
N LYS A 94 -5.25 -10.13 -7.39
CA LYS A 94 -4.40 -10.94 -8.28
C LYS A 94 -3.37 -11.83 -7.55
N THR A 95 -3.27 -11.70 -6.23
CA THR A 95 -2.47 -12.60 -5.39
C THR A 95 -3.35 -13.51 -4.53
N ASN A 96 -4.68 -13.44 -4.67
CA ASN A 96 -5.58 -14.21 -3.82
C ASN A 96 -5.41 -15.72 -4.00
N HIS A 97 -5.47 -16.40 -2.87
CA HIS A 97 -5.59 -17.85 -2.78
C HIS A 97 -6.87 -18.20 -2.04
N ALA A 98 -7.37 -19.42 -2.20
CA ALA A 98 -8.50 -19.90 -1.42
C ALA A 98 -8.37 -21.39 -1.13
N VAL A 99 -9.02 -21.82 -0.04
CA VAL A 99 -9.12 -23.22 0.35
C VAL A 99 -10.59 -23.57 0.47
N LYS A 100 -10.98 -24.68 -0.14
CA LYS A 100 -12.28 -25.34 0.09
C LYS A 100 -12.03 -26.60 0.92
N LEU A 101 -12.75 -26.73 2.02
CA LEU A 101 -12.73 -27.91 2.87
C LEU A 101 -13.85 -28.88 2.48
N LYS A 102 -13.66 -30.17 2.82
CA LYS A 102 -14.63 -31.25 2.54
C LYS A 102 -15.98 -31.07 3.24
N ASP A 103 -16.02 -30.30 4.32
CA ASP A 103 -17.25 -29.94 5.04
C ASP A 103 -18.00 -28.75 4.40
N GLY A 104 -17.44 -28.16 3.33
CA GLY A 104 -18.02 -27.05 2.59
C GLY A 104 -17.54 -25.67 3.05
N GLU A 105 -16.69 -25.56 4.08
CA GLU A 105 -16.10 -24.28 4.46
C GLU A 105 -15.16 -23.77 3.36
N VAL A 106 -15.23 -22.46 3.10
CA VAL A 106 -14.38 -21.78 2.12
C VAL A 106 -13.71 -20.57 2.76
N ARG A 107 -12.38 -20.51 2.65
CA ARG A 107 -11.57 -19.38 3.16
C ARG A 107 -10.74 -18.81 2.04
N GLN A 108 -10.64 -17.49 1.96
CA GLN A 108 -9.89 -16.77 0.93
C GLN A 108 -8.83 -15.89 1.56
N TYR A 109 -7.62 -15.99 1.04
CA TYR A 109 -6.43 -15.33 1.55
C TYR A 109 -5.93 -14.32 0.53
N CYS A 110 -5.41 -13.19 0.99
CA CYS A 110 -4.90 -12.14 0.10
C CYS A 110 -3.61 -12.54 -0.64
N SER A 111 -2.90 -13.57 -0.17
CA SER A 111 -1.61 -14.00 -0.71
C SER A 111 -1.27 -15.46 -0.41
N LEU A 112 -0.26 -15.98 -1.11
CA LEU A 112 0.34 -17.28 -0.82
C LEU A 112 0.94 -17.33 0.59
N HIS A 113 1.55 -16.22 1.06
CA HIS A 113 2.04 -16.10 2.43
C HIS A 113 0.95 -16.32 3.47
N CYS A 114 -0.21 -15.70 3.30
CA CYS A 114 -1.33 -15.87 4.22
C CYS A 114 -1.89 -17.30 4.21
N LEU A 115 -1.85 -17.98 3.06
CA LEU A 115 -2.18 -19.41 2.98
C LEU A 115 -1.15 -20.27 3.74
N ILE A 116 0.15 -20.03 3.52
CA ILE A 116 1.24 -20.73 4.22
C ILE A 116 1.11 -20.55 5.74
N GLU A 117 0.86 -19.33 6.22
CA GLU A 117 0.65 -19.05 7.65
C GLU A 117 -0.51 -19.86 8.23
N GLU A 118 -1.66 -19.87 7.54
CA GLU A 118 -2.84 -20.60 7.99
C GLU A 118 -2.63 -22.11 7.98
N GLN A 119 -1.86 -22.63 7.02
CA GLN A 119 -1.48 -24.04 6.93
C GLN A 119 -0.44 -24.46 7.98
N GLY A 120 0.50 -23.58 8.35
CA GLY A 120 1.57 -23.90 9.30
C GLY A 120 1.21 -23.66 10.78
N SER A 121 0.48 -22.57 11.06
CA SER A 121 0.19 -22.13 12.44
C SER A 121 -1.23 -21.65 12.68
N GLY A 122 -2.02 -21.41 11.64
CA GLY A 122 -3.37 -20.87 11.77
C GLY A 122 -4.48 -21.92 11.65
N TYR A 123 -5.63 -21.50 11.12
CA TYR A 123 -6.87 -22.29 11.13
C TYR A 123 -6.75 -23.66 10.44
N LEU A 124 -5.90 -23.76 9.42
CA LEU A 124 -5.75 -24.94 8.58
C LEU A 124 -4.72 -25.94 9.10
N LYS A 125 -3.91 -25.59 10.12
CA LYS A 125 -2.84 -26.43 10.66
C LYS A 125 -3.31 -27.86 10.96
N ASP A 126 -4.39 -28.00 11.71
CA ASP A 126 -4.95 -29.30 12.10
C ASP A 126 -6.04 -29.80 11.14
N LYS A 127 -6.25 -29.09 10.01
CA LYS A 127 -7.27 -29.39 9.00
C LYS A 127 -6.70 -29.76 7.63
N GLN A 128 -5.40 -30.01 7.52
CA GLN A 128 -4.76 -30.36 6.24
C GLN A 128 -5.45 -31.56 5.54
N GLY A 129 -5.87 -32.58 6.31
CA GLY A 129 -6.59 -33.75 5.77
C GLY A 129 -8.03 -33.47 5.30
N LEU A 130 -8.58 -32.31 5.66
CA LEU A 130 -9.91 -31.84 5.24
C LEU A 130 -9.86 -30.92 4.02
N ILE A 131 -8.68 -30.51 3.57
CA ILE A 131 -8.54 -29.70 2.36
C ILE A 131 -8.98 -30.53 1.15
N ASP A 132 -10.00 -30.04 0.44
CA ASP A 132 -10.47 -30.61 -0.82
C ASP A 132 -9.74 -29.95 -2.00
N GLN A 133 -9.72 -28.61 -2.02
CA GLN A 133 -9.10 -27.83 -3.09
C GLN A 133 -8.32 -26.65 -2.56
N ILE A 134 -7.19 -26.37 -3.19
CA ILE A 134 -6.46 -25.10 -3.08
C ILE A 134 -6.60 -24.40 -4.43
N LEU A 135 -7.08 -23.17 -4.39
CA LEU A 135 -7.34 -22.34 -5.56
C LEU A 135 -6.47 -21.09 -5.53
N VAL A 136 -6.20 -20.54 -6.70
CA VAL A 136 -5.50 -19.26 -6.89
C VAL A 136 -6.19 -18.45 -7.99
N VAL A 137 -6.15 -17.12 -7.88
CA VAL A 137 -6.61 -16.23 -8.95
C VAL A 137 -5.60 -16.23 -10.10
N ASP A 138 -6.07 -16.57 -11.30
CA ASP A 138 -5.33 -16.36 -12.54
C ASP A 138 -5.26 -14.87 -12.88
N VAL A 139 -4.05 -14.33 -13.05
CA VAL A 139 -3.80 -12.90 -13.29
C VAL A 139 -4.49 -12.38 -14.56
N GLU A 140 -4.60 -13.19 -15.61
CA GLU A 140 -5.16 -12.76 -16.89
C GLU A 140 -6.69 -12.78 -16.88
N SER A 141 -7.30 -13.89 -16.47
CA SER A 141 -8.75 -14.06 -16.52
C SER A 141 -9.49 -13.60 -15.27
N LEU A 142 -8.77 -13.33 -14.17
CA LEU A 142 -9.32 -12.97 -12.84
C LEU A 142 -10.20 -14.06 -12.22
N LYS A 143 -10.13 -15.29 -12.73
CA LYS A 143 -10.88 -16.45 -12.23
C LYS A 143 -10.03 -17.30 -11.31
N PHE A 144 -10.68 -17.95 -10.34
CA PHE A 144 -10.04 -18.99 -9.55
C PHE A 144 -9.78 -20.24 -10.39
N ILE A 145 -8.57 -20.78 -10.28
CA ILE A 145 -8.11 -22.04 -10.88
C ILE A 145 -7.48 -22.93 -9.81
N PRO A 146 -7.38 -24.26 -10.01
CA PRO A 146 -6.61 -25.13 -9.13
C PRO A 146 -5.16 -24.63 -9.04
N ALA A 147 -4.66 -24.41 -7.82
CA ALA A 147 -3.32 -23.87 -7.61
C ALA A 147 -2.25 -24.80 -8.19
N GLN A 148 -2.45 -26.12 -8.05
CA GLN A 148 -1.56 -27.16 -8.56
C GLN A 148 -1.41 -27.15 -10.09
N GLU A 149 -2.36 -26.57 -10.82
CA GLU A 149 -2.33 -26.46 -12.28
C GLU A 149 -1.78 -25.10 -12.78
N ALA A 150 -1.46 -24.18 -11.86
CA ALA A 150 -1.02 -22.84 -12.20
C ALA A 150 0.51 -22.75 -12.39
N PHE A 151 0.91 -21.84 -13.26
CA PHE A 151 2.29 -21.39 -13.44
C PHE A 151 2.49 -20.09 -12.68
N TYR A 152 3.42 -20.09 -11.72
CA TYR A 152 3.72 -18.94 -10.90
C TYR A 152 4.92 -18.18 -11.45
N VAL A 153 4.79 -16.86 -11.59
CA VAL A 153 5.95 -15.97 -11.75
C VAL A 153 6.34 -15.48 -10.37
N VAL A 154 7.54 -15.88 -9.93
CA VAL A 154 8.07 -15.59 -8.60
C VAL A 154 9.20 -14.58 -8.69
N GLY A 155 9.17 -13.55 -7.85
CA GLY A 155 10.22 -12.51 -7.80
C GLY A 155 10.17 -11.51 -8.95
N SER A 156 8.98 -11.21 -9.48
CA SER A 156 8.81 -10.14 -10.46
C SER A 156 8.96 -8.75 -9.82
N GLN A 157 9.18 -7.72 -10.66
CA GLN A 157 9.20 -6.31 -10.27
C GLN A 157 7.84 -5.79 -9.80
N LYS A 158 6.73 -6.49 -10.07
CA LYS A 158 5.44 -6.15 -9.48
C LYS A 158 5.46 -6.51 -7.98
N PRO A 159 5.06 -5.62 -7.06
CA PRO A 159 5.17 -5.91 -5.64
C PRO A 159 4.39 -7.15 -5.21
N GLY A 160 4.85 -7.86 -4.18
CA GLY A 160 4.08 -8.94 -3.55
C GLY A 160 2.98 -8.43 -2.64
N THR A 161 2.14 -9.36 -2.16
CA THR A 161 1.15 -9.10 -1.10
C THR A 161 1.59 -9.87 0.13
N MET A 162 1.90 -9.17 1.22
CA MET A 162 2.45 -9.77 2.44
C MET A 162 3.81 -10.48 2.26
N THR A 163 4.48 -10.29 1.12
CA THR A 163 5.77 -10.91 0.80
C THR A 163 6.78 -9.88 0.30
N MET A 164 8.06 -10.16 0.48
CA MET A 164 9.14 -9.45 -0.20
C MET A 164 9.32 -9.94 -1.65
N THR A 165 9.15 -11.24 -1.87
CA THR A 165 9.21 -11.86 -3.20
C THR A 165 7.79 -12.08 -3.71
N SER A 166 7.44 -11.45 -4.83
CA SER A 166 6.09 -11.56 -5.40
C SER A 166 5.81 -12.97 -5.93
N GLN A 167 4.56 -13.42 -5.85
CA GLN A 167 4.09 -14.65 -6.48
C GLN A 167 2.76 -14.38 -7.21
N TYR A 168 2.79 -14.49 -8.54
CA TYR A 168 1.64 -14.24 -9.41
C TYR A 168 1.32 -15.48 -10.24
N ALA A 169 0.08 -15.96 -10.17
CA ALA A 169 -0.33 -17.21 -10.82
C ALA A 169 -0.97 -16.97 -12.18
N PHE A 170 -0.67 -17.85 -13.12
CA PHE A 170 -1.20 -17.85 -14.47
C PHE A 170 -1.70 -19.25 -14.82
N LYS A 171 -2.86 -19.34 -15.46
CA LYS A 171 -3.36 -20.60 -16.01
C LYS A 171 -2.51 -21.10 -17.18
N ASN A 172 -1.96 -20.17 -17.97
CA ASN A 172 -1.23 -20.49 -19.19
C ASN A 172 0.27 -20.17 -19.05
N ARG A 173 1.12 -21.17 -19.32
CA ARG A 173 2.58 -21.03 -19.22
C ARG A 173 3.14 -19.93 -20.10
N THR A 174 2.69 -19.81 -21.35
CA THR A 174 3.13 -18.76 -22.28
C THR A 174 2.80 -17.37 -21.76
N LYS A 175 1.70 -17.21 -21.03
CA LYS A 175 1.31 -15.94 -20.40
C LYS A 175 2.19 -15.63 -19.19
N ALA A 176 2.52 -16.64 -18.38
CA ALA A 176 3.51 -16.50 -17.31
C ALA A 176 4.89 -16.09 -17.86
N GLU A 177 5.36 -16.75 -18.92
CA GLU A 177 6.63 -16.45 -19.58
C GLU A 177 6.66 -15.03 -20.16
N ALA A 178 5.56 -14.59 -20.79
CA ALA A 178 5.43 -13.23 -21.29
C ALA A 178 5.49 -12.20 -20.14
N PHE A 179 4.76 -12.45 -19.05
CA PHE A 179 4.80 -11.58 -17.88
C PHE A 179 6.18 -11.53 -17.24
N ALA A 180 6.86 -12.68 -17.11
CA ALA A 180 8.22 -12.77 -16.57
C ALA A 180 9.25 -12.06 -17.47
N LYS A 181 9.09 -12.13 -18.79
CA LYS A 181 9.94 -11.40 -19.74
C LYS A 181 9.84 -9.89 -19.57
N GLU A 182 8.62 -9.38 -19.32
CA GLU A 182 8.38 -7.94 -19.16
C GLU A 182 8.72 -7.43 -17.76
N ASN A 183 8.40 -8.22 -16.72
CA ASN A 183 8.47 -7.79 -15.33
C ASN A 183 9.59 -8.46 -14.54
N GLY A 184 10.37 -9.35 -15.13
CA GLY A 184 11.32 -10.21 -14.42
C GLY A 184 10.63 -11.30 -13.61
N GLY A 185 11.42 -12.02 -12.83
CA GLY A 185 10.98 -13.18 -12.05
C GLY A 185 11.14 -14.49 -12.82
N GLU A 186 10.91 -15.59 -12.12
CA GLU A 186 11.08 -16.96 -12.61
C GLU A 186 9.73 -17.67 -12.69
N VAL A 187 9.49 -18.37 -13.81
CA VAL A 187 8.28 -19.18 -14.01
C VAL A 187 8.50 -20.56 -13.39
N MET A 188 7.67 -20.93 -12.42
CA MET A 188 7.73 -22.22 -11.74
C MET A 188 6.33 -22.78 -11.43
N ASP A 189 6.27 -24.03 -10.98
CA ASP A 189 5.02 -24.65 -10.54
C ASP A 189 4.62 -24.21 -9.12
N TYR A 190 3.41 -24.57 -8.71
CA TYR A 190 2.89 -24.27 -7.37
C TYR A 190 3.78 -24.80 -6.25
N LYS A 191 4.29 -26.04 -6.37
CA LYS A 191 5.10 -26.66 -5.32
C LYS A 191 6.38 -25.88 -5.08
N SER A 192 7.04 -25.45 -6.16
CA SER A 192 8.27 -24.65 -6.10
C SER A 192 7.99 -23.25 -5.56
N ALA A 193 6.90 -22.61 -6.00
CA ALA A 193 6.50 -21.29 -5.49
C ALA A 193 6.13 -21.33 -4.00
N TYR A 194 5.46 -22.39 -3.55
CA TYR A 194 5.15 -22.64 -2.14
C TYR A 194 6.43 -22.80 -1.32
N ALA A 195 7.38 -23.62 -1.81
CA ALA A 195 8.68 -23.81 -1.13
C ALA A 195 9.49 -22.51 -1.01
N VAL A 196 9.47 -21.65 -2.03
CA VAL A 196 10.08 -20.30 -1.94
C VAL A 196 9.38 -19.48 -0.86
N GLY A 197 8.04 -19.48 -0.83
CA GLY A 197 7.26 -18.78 0.19
C GLY A 197 7.58 -19.26 1.61
N GLU A 198 7.73 -20.57 1.82
CA GLU A 198 8.12 -21.14 3.11
C GLU A 198 9.54 -20.72 3.52
N ALA A 199 10.49 -20.78 2.58
CA ALA A 199 11.88 -20.42 2.84
C ALA A 199 12.05 -18.94 3.22
N GLU A 200 11.18 -18.07 2.71
CA GLU A 200 11.21 -16.64 2.98
C GLU A 200 10.26 -16.17 4.08
N PHE A 201 9.40 -17.07 4.58
CA PHE A 201 8.34 -16.77 5.53
C PHE A 201 8.83 -15.96 6.75
N ALA A 202 9.97 -16.34 7.34
CA ALA A 202 10.55 -15.63 8.47
C ALA A 202 10.95 -14.17 8.15
N LYS A 203 11.45 -13.91 6.94
CA LYS A 203 11.80 -12.55 6.49
C LYS A 203 10.54 -11.72 6.26
N ASP A 204 9.52 -12.32 5.67
CA ASP A 204 8.23 -11.66 5.46
C ASP A 204 7.59 -11.28 6.80
N ILE A 205 7.57 -12.19 7.77
CA ILE A 205 7.07 -11.90 9.13
C ILE A 205 7.84 -10.75 9.78
N ALA A 206 9.17 -10.72 9.66
CA ALA A 206 9.98 -9.62 10.19
C ALA A 206 9.64 -8.27 9.51
N MET A 207 9.45 -8.28 8.19
CA MET A 207 9.04 -7.11 7.42
C MET A 207 7.63 -6.62 7.82
N ILE A 208 6.67 -7.54 7.93
CA ILE A 208 5.30 -7.25 8.35
C ILE A 208 5.29 -6.67 9.76
N LYS A 209 6.01 -7.29 10.70
CA LYS A 209 6.15 -6.83 12.08
C LYS A 209 6.67 -5.39 12.11
N ASN A 210 7.76 -5.10 11.37
CA ASN A 210 8.31 -3.76 11.30
C ASN A 210 7.30 -2.75 10.74
N LYS A 211 6.60 -3.07 9.65
CA LYS A 211 5.55 -2.19 9.07
C LYS A 211 4.38 -1.95 10.03
N ARG A 212 3.98 -2.98 10.79
CA ARG A 212 2.94 -2.84 11.79
C ARG A 212 3.41 -1.95 12.94
N GLU A 213 4.60 -2.19 13.49
CA GLU A 213 5.14 -1.43 14.63
C GLU A 213 5.42 0.04 14.32
N THR A 214 5.94 0.34 13.14
CA THR A 214 6.32 1.71 12.76
C THR A 214 5.19 2.52 12.15
N GLY A 215 4.15 1.87 11.61
CA GLY A 215 3.07 2.55 10.89
C GLY A 215 1.67 2.22 11.39
N MET A 216 1.28 0.94 11.34
CA MET A 216 -0.13 0.56 11.59
C MET A 216 -0.53 0.66 13.06
N TYR A 217 0.30 0.19 13.99
CA TYR A 217 -0.03 0.23 15.42
C TYR A 217 -0.09 1.65 15.98
N PRO A 218 0.85 2.57 15.70
CA PRO A 218 0.72 3.95 16.17
C PRO A 218 -0.54 4.64 15.63
N LYS A 219 -0.84 4.45 14.34
CA LYS A 219 -2.08 4.96 13.73
C LYS A 219 -3.32 4.34 14.40
N GLY A 220 -3.31 3.02 14.59
CA GLY A 220 -4.41 2.27 15.19
C GLY A 220 -4.65 2.64 16.64
N GLU A 221 -3.59 2.81 17.43
CA GLU A 221 -3.67 3.24 18.84
C GLU A 221 -4.27 4.63 18.99
N LYS A 222 -3.85 5.57 18.13
CA LYS A 222 -4.41 6.92 18.10
C LYS A 222 -5.92 6.87 17.82
N LEU A 223 -6.32 6.23 16.73
CA LEU A 223 -7.74 6.11 16.34
C LEU A 223 -8.57 5.36 17.38
N TYR A 224 -8.01 4.29 17.96
CA TYR A 224 -8.65 3.53 19.02
C TYR A 224 -8.93 4.39 20.25
N ASN A 225 -8.00 5.25 20.66
CA ASN A 225 -8.17 6.10 21.83
C ASN A 225 -9.08 7.31 21.58
N GLU A 226 -9.08 7.85 20.36
CA GLU A 226 -9.85 9.05 20.00
C GLU A 226 -11.30 8.75 19.63
N SER A 227 -11.57 7.60 19.00
CA SER A 227 -12.86 7.37 18.32
C SER A 227 -13.57 6.08 18.70
N CYS A 228 -12.92 5.14 19.40
CA CYS A 228 -13.55 3.86 19.73
C CYS A 228 -14.20 3.81 21.12
N ASP A 229 -15.41 3.25 21.18
CA ASP A 229 -16.04 2.80 22.42
C ASP A 229 -15.43 1.46 22.86
N LYS A 230 -14.49 1.57 23.80
CA LYS A 230 -13.72 0.45 24.36
C LYS A 230 -14.62 -0.60 25.01
N SER A 231 -15.69 -0.16 25.68
CA SER A 231 -16.61 -1.05 26.40
C SER A 231 -17.45 -1.91 25.46
N ARG A 232 -17.73 -1.40 24.25
CA ARG A 232 -18.42 -2.14 23.19
C ARG A 232 -17.46 -3.08 22.47
N LEU A 233 -16.21 -2.65 22.23
CA LEU A 233 -15.19 -3.49 21.59
C LEU A 233 -14.85 -4.74 22.41
N GLU A 234 -14.70 -4.61 23.72
CA GLU A 234 -14.37 -5.74 24.61
C GLU A 234 -15.47 -6.80 24.68
N LYS A 235 -16.71 -6.46 24.27
CA LYS A 235 -17.86 -7.38 24.23
C LYS A 235 -18.04 -8.06 22.86
N LEU A 236 -17.20 -7.73 21.87
CA LEU A 236 -17.30 -8.35 20.56
C LEU A 236 -16.81 -9.81 20.62
N HIS A 237 -17.70 -10.73 20.25
CA HIS A 237 -17.35 -12.12 20.01
C HIS A 237 -16.97 -12.29 18.54
N VAL A 238 -15.67 -12.36 18.27
CA VAL A 238 -15.10 -12.49 16.93
C VAL A 238 -13.99 -13.53 16.94
N HIS A 239 -13.89 -14.32 15.87
CA HIS A 239 -12.95 -15.43 15.75
C HIS A 239 -11.79 -15.13 14.78
N THR A 240 -11.94 -14.08 13.96
CA THR A 240 -10.90 -13.64 13.01
C THR A 240 -10.74 -12.13 13.00
N ILE A 241 -9.58 -11.64 12.54
CA ILE A 241 -9.39 -10.20 12.32
C ILE A 241 -10.31 -9.67 11.21
N ALA A 242 -10.71 -10.51 10.25
CA ALA A 242 -11.68 -10.15 9.22
C ALA A 242 -13.06 -9.87 9.82
N GLU A 243 -13.56 -10.74 10.70
CA GLU A 243 -14.80 -10.52 11.44
C GLU A 243 -14.72 -9.26 12.29
N PHE A 244 -13.61 -9.08 13.03
CA PHE A 244 -13.40 -7.86 13.82
C PHE A 244 -13.48 -6.61 12.95
N LYS A 245 -12.74 -6.59 11.83
CA LYS A 245 -12.71 -5.45 10.90
C LYS A 245 -14.09 -5.17 10.30
N ALA A 246 -14.83 -6.22 9.93
CA ALA A 246 -16.19 -6.08 9.42
C ALA A 246 -17.15 -5.53 10.47
N MET A 247 -17.05 -5.97 11.73
CA MET A 247 -17.85 -5.46 12.84
C MET A 247 -17.56 -3.98 13.12
N VAL A 248 -16.28 -3.57 13.12
CA VAL A 248 -15.92 -2.16 13.27
C VAL A 248 -16.45 -1.33 12.12
N LYS A 249 -16.35 -1.82 10.88
CA LYS A 249 -16.85 -1.11 9.68
C LYS A 249 -18.37 -0.96 9.65
N ASN A 250 -19.10 -2.01 10.04
CA ASN A 250 -20.56 -2.05 9.94
C ASN A 250 -21.26 -1.50 11.19
N SER A 251 -20.49 -0.99 12.16
CA SER A 251 -21.01 -0.35 13.36
C SER A 251 -20.49 1.07 13.49
N ASP A 252 -20.96 1.78 14.51
CA ASP A 252 -20.46 3.09 14.89
C ASP A 252 -19.45 3.02 16.06
N ILE A 253 -18.96 1.82 16.40
CA ILE A 253 -18.11 1.60 17.59
C ILE A 253 -16.86 2.47 17.55
N CYS A 254 -16.29 2.72 16.37
CA CYS A 254 -15.08 3.52 16.17
C CYS A 254 -15.31 4.79 15.32
N GLY A 255 -16.56 5.26 15.26
CA GLY A 255 -17.00 6.28 14.31
C GLY A 255 -17.52 5.69 13.00
N LYS A 256 -18.17 6.54 12.19
CA LYS A 256 -18.74 6.17 10.89
C LYS A 256 -17.77 6.50 9.75
N ASP A 257 -17.96 5.83 8.62
CA ASP A 257 -17.29 6.15 7.34
C ASP A 257 -15.76 6.10 7.39
N LEU A 258 -15.21 5.19 8.18
CA LEU A 258 -13.77 4.94 8.24
C LEU A 258 -13.25 4.41 6.90
N ASP A 259 -12.18 5.01 6.39
CA ASP A 259 -11.46 4.48 5.23
C ASP A 259 -10.80 3.12 5.54
N ASP A 260 -10.51 2.32 4.51
CA ASP A 260 -9.94 0.97 4.70
C ASP A 260 -8.59 0.97 5.43
N SER A 261 -7.75 2.01 5.25
CA SER A 261 -6.48 2.11 5.98
C SER A 261 -6.70 2.35 7.47
N SER A 262 -7.67 3.20 7.82
CA SER A 262 -8.04 3.47 9.21
C SER A 262 -8.69 2.25 9.86
N LEU A 263 -9.58 1.56 9.15
CA LEU A 263 -10.14 0.27 9.58
C LEU A 263 -9.06 -0.78 9.81
N GLN A 264 -8.11 -0.91 8.88
CA GLN A 264 -7.00 -1.85 9.00
C GLN A 264 -6.11 -1.53 10.21
N ALA A 265 -5.78 -0.26 10.43
CA ALA A 265 -4.94 0.16 11.54
C ALA A 265 -5.58 -0.13 12.90
N ILE A 266 -6.87 0.23 13.08
CA ILE A 266 -7.63 -0.09 14.30
C ILE A 266 -7.68 -1.60 14.50
N SER A 267 -8.01 -2.35 13.45
CA SER A 267 -8.15 -3.82 13.51
C SER A 267 -6.86 -4.49 13.94
N LEU A 268 -5.74 -4.14 13.31
CA LEU A 268 -4.43 -4.69 13.66
C LEU A 268 -4.03 -4.34 15.11
N PHE A 269 -4.19 -3.08 15.52
CA PHE A 269 -3.82 -2.68 16.87
C PHE A 269 -4.65 -3.41 17.93
N VAL A 270 -5.98 -3.42 17.78
CA VAL A 270 -6.86 -4.07 18.77
C VAL A 270 -6.66 -5.58 18.78
N TRP A 271 -6.65 -6.22 17.60
CA TRP A 271 -6.48 -7.66 17.47
C TRP A 271 -5.14 -8.12 18.05
N ASP A 272 -4.02 -7.51 17.63
CA ASP A 272 -2.69 -7.97 17.98
C ASP A 272 -2.23 -7.51 19.38
N LYS A 273 -2.70 -6.35 19.88
CA LYS A 273 -2.18 -5.76 21.13
C LYS A 273 -3.15 -5.78 22.29
N LYS A 274 -4.46 -5.88 22.05
CA LYS A 274 -5.49 -5.88 23.11
C LYS A 274 -6.12 -7.26 23.27
N LEU A 275 -6.54 -7.89 22.17
CA LEU A 275 -7.24 -9.18 22.22
C LEU A 275 -6.27 -10.38 22.28
N ALA A 276 -5.18 -10.38 21.53
CA ALA A 276 -4.19 -11.47 21.59
C ALA A 276 -3.57 -11.66 23.00
N LYS A 277 -3.48 -10.58 23.80
CA LYS A 277 -3.03 -10.67 25.19
C LYS A 277 -4.05 -11.33 26.14
N ALA A 278 -5.33 -11.39 25.78
CA ALA A 278 -6.36 -12.09 26.55
C ALA A 278 -6.35 -13.61 26.27
N ASN A 279 -5.99 -14.03 25.06
CA ASN A 279 -6.05 -15.42 24.61
C ASN A 279 -4.77 -16.26 24.88
N HIS A 280 -3.70 -15.68 25.43
CA HIS A 280 -2.51 -16.41 25.88
C HIS A 280 -2.63 -16.93 27.34
N SER A 281 -3.85 -17.22 27.80
CA SER A 281 -4.13 -17.85 29.09
C SER A 281 -4.71 -19.28 28.98
N HIS A 282 -4.46 -19.95 27.86
CA HIS A 282 -4.75 -21.38 27.64
C HIS A 282 -3.53 -22.12 27.13
#